data_AF-A0A1H0Q1F4-F1
#
_entry.id   AF-A0A1H0Q1F4-F1
#
_cell.length_a   1.000
_cell.length_b   1.000
_cell.length_c   1.000
_cell.angle_alpha   90.00
_cell.angle_beta   90.00
_cell.angle_gamma   90.00
#
_symmetry.space_group_name_H-M   'P 1'
#
loop_
_entity.id
_entity.type
_entity.pdbx_description
1 polymer ?
#
loop_
_entity_poly.entity_id
_entity_poly.type
_entity_poly.pdbx_seq_one_letter_code
_entity_poly.pdbx_strand_id
1 'polypeptide(L)'
;MSESPKGAMKPRDLVALLDRMTVAEATAMDIDVDAIGRAIDPRKVGRSDLSTMLRAFHRLASEGADIKLSGMGADTFAKLISSASTEQVQSIMVDPDLRARILDEVFRRMSTHLRQERVRDLHAVIHWRLTGGAGEGGYDRYETVIENGTCVVNREMTQQAKVTITLSPVDFLKLISNNASAPVLFMTGKLKVRGDLAFAAGLAGLFDLPRA
;
A
#
# COMPACT_ATOMS: atom_id res chain seq x y z
N MET A 1 -10.01 -9.92 -37.37
CA MET A 1 -9.61 -10.89 -36.33
C MET A 1 -8.24 -10.45 -35.83
N SER A 2 -8.20 -9.87 -34.62
CA SER A 2 -6.95 -9.42 -34.00
C SER A 2 -6.29 -10.63 -33.34
N GLU A 3 -5.13 -11.06 -33.84
CA GLU A 3 -4.31 -12.09 -33.21
C GLU A 3 -3.69 -11.52 -31.92
N SER A 4 -4.08 -12.09 -30.77
CA SER A 4 -3.37 -11.89 -29.51
C SER A 4 -1.93 -12.42 -29.64
N PRO A 5 -0.91 -11.73 -29.09
CA PRO A 5 0.47 -12.19 -29.19
C PRO A 5 0.62 -13.52 -28.44
N LYS A 6 0.93 -14.60 -29.18
CA LYS A 6 1.37 -15.88 -28.63
C LYS A 6 2.73 -15.67 -27.93
N GLY A 7 2.76 -15.64 -26.60
CA GLY A 7 4.02 -15.62 -25.85
C GLY A 7 3.98 -15.08 -24.43
N ALA A 8 2.91 -14.42 -23.99
CA ALA A 8 2.84 -13.91 -22.61
C ALA A 8 2.61 -15.04 -21.60
N MET A 9 3.51 -15.17 -20.63
CA MET A 9 3.39 -16.10 -19.49
C MET A 9 2.11 -15.80 -18.71
N LYS A 10 1.38 -16.84 -18.25
CA LYS A 10 0.19 -16.63 -17.44
C LYS A 10 0.57 -16.06 -16.06
N PRO A 11 -0.27 -15.22 -15.43
CA PRO A 11 0.04 -14.63 -14.13
C PRO A 11 0.44 -15.64 -13.04
N ARG A 12 -0.24 -16.79 -12.96
CA ARG A 12 0.09 -17.84 -11.97
C ARG A 12 1.43 -18.53 -12.26
N ASP A 13 1.77 -18.71 -13.53
CA ASP A 13 3.06 -19.29 -13.93
C ASP A 13 4.19 -18.33 -13.59
N LEU A 14 3.97 -17.01 -13.74
CA LEU A 14 4.92 -15.98 -13.31
C LEU A 14 5.14 -15.98 -11.79
N VAL A 15 4.06 -16.09 -10.99
CA VAL A 15 4.18 -16.21 -9.53
C VAL A 15 4.98 -17.46 -9.15
N ALA A 16 4.68 -18.61 -9.75
CA ALA A 16 5.41 -19.85 -9.49
C ALA A 16 6.89 -19.77 -9.92
N LEU A 17 7.18 -19.06 -11.03
CA LEU A 17 8.55 -18.81 -11.47
C LEU A 17 9.32 -17.95 -10.44
N LEU A 18 8.73 -16.85 -9.97
CA LEU A 18 9.36 -15.98 -8.98
C LEU A 18 9.62 -16.71 -7.66
N ASP A 19 8.67 -17.53 -7.22
CA ASP A 19 8.77 -18.27 -5.96
C ASP A 19 9.97 -19.22 -5.93
N ARG A 20 10.24 -19.90 -7.05
CA ARG A 20 11.40 -20.82 -7.20
C ARG A 20 12.69 -20.15 -7.67
N MET A 21 12.65 -18.88 -8.06
CA MET A 21 13.78 -18.17 -8.64
C MET A 21 14.90 -17.98 -7.61
N THR A 22 16.15 -18.17 -8.05
CA THR A 22 17.34 -17.86 -7.24
C THR A 22 17.78 -16.41 -7.42
N VAL A 23 18.53 -15.87 -6.46
CA VAL A 23 19.13 -14.53 -6.61
C VAL A 23 20.01 -14.40 -7.86
N ALA A 24 20.78 -15.44 -8.20
CA ALA A 24 21.65 -15.44 -9.38
C ALA A 24 20.86 -15.29 -10.69
N GLU A 25 19.74 -16.01 -10.81
CA GLU A 25 18.81 -15.89 -11.95
C GLU A 25 18.16 -14.50 -11.98
N ALA A 26 17.68 -14.02 -10.82
CA ALA A 26 17.06 -12.71 -10.73
C ALA A 26 18.01 -11.57 -11.15
N THR A 27 19.27 -11.63 -10.71
CA THR A 27 20.30 -10.64 -11.10
C THR A 27 20.65 -10.74 -12.58
N ALA A 28 20.72 -11.95 -13.14
CA ALA A 28 21.02 -12.14 -14.56
C ALA A 28 19.87 -11.68 -15.48
N MET A 29 18.62 -11.74 -15.01
CA MET A 29 17.43 -11.40 -15.79
C MET A 29 17.01 -9.93 -15.72
N ASP A 30 17.66 -9.11 -14.88
CA ASP A 30 17.34 -7.69 -14.65
C ASP A 30 15.84 -7.46 -14.40
N ILE A 31 15.36 -8.00 -13.28
CA ILE A 31 13.93 -8.05 -12.96
C ILE A 31 13.31 -6.66 -12.80
N ASP A 32 12.46 -6.27 -13.76
CA ASP A 32 11.61 -5.09 -13.67
C ASP A 32 10.36 -5.38 -12.81
N VAL A 33 10.39 -4.88 -11.56
CA VAL A 33 9.29 -5.00 -10.59
C VAL A 33 8.00 -4.35 -11.08
N ASP A 34 8.09 -3.23 -11.80
CA ASP A 34 6.93 -2.52 -12.32
C ASP A 34 6.30 -3.28 -13.51
N ALA A 35 7.12 -3.88 -14.37
CA ALA A 35 6.64 -4.77 -15.42
C ALA A 35 5.93 -6.01 -14.87
N ILE A 36 6.49 -6.64 -13.82
CA ILE A 36 5.80 -7.75 -13.13
C ILE A 36 4.48 -7.27 -12.55
N GLY A 37 4.47 -6.12 -11.88
CA GLY A 37 3.24 -5.55 -11.32
C GLY A 37 2.16 -5.32 -12.38
N ARG A 38 2.52 -4.86 -13.58
CA ARG A 38 1.61 -4.73 -14.73
C ARG A 38 1.13 -6.06 -15.31
N ALA A 39 1.97 -7.09 -15.26
CA ALA A 39 1.66 -8.42 -15.80
C ALA A 39 0.71 -9.22 -14.89
N ILE A 40 0.67 -8.89 -13.60
CA ILE A 40 -0.19 -9.55 -12.62
C ILE A 40 -1.57 -8.88 -12.58
N ASP A 41 -2.60 -9.68 -12.85
CA ASP A 41 -3.99 -9.32 -12.60
C ASP A 41 -4.46 -10.10 -11.35
N PRO A 42 -4.69 -9.43 -10.20
CA PRO A 42 -5.16 -10.06 -8.98
C PRO A 42 -6.42 -10.92 -9.15
N ARG A 43 -7.28 -10.59 -10.12
CA ARG A 43 -8.52 -11.34 -10.41
C ARG A 43 -8.28 -12.68 -11.10
N LYS A 44 -7.07 -12.89 -11.66
CA LYS A 44 -6.67 -14.11 -12.38
C LYS A 44 -5.73 -15.00 -11.58
N VAL A 45 -5.44 -14.64 -10.33
CA VAL A 45 -4.55 -15.39 -9.43
C VAL A 45 -5.30 -15.79 -8.15
N GLY A 46 -4.76 -16.78 -7.44
CA GLY A 46 -5.33 -17.32 -6.22
C GLY A 46 -5.21 -16.37 -5.02
N ARG A 47 -5.82 -16.79 -3.90
CA ARG A 47 -5.85 -16.05 -2.63
C ARG A 47 -4.46 -15.73 -2.07
N SER A 48 -3.51 -16.65 -2.22
CA SER A 48 -2.14 -16.52 -1.70
C SER A 48 -1.15 -15.98 -2.71
N ASP A 49 -1.46 -16.04 -4.01
CA ASP A 49 -0.50 -15.80 -5.09
C ASP A 49 0.16 -14.40 -5.01
N LEU A 50 -0.60 -13.35 -4.65
CA LEU A 50 -0.01 -12.02 -4.41
C LEU A 50 0.96 -12.00 -3.23
N SER A 51 0.61 -12.65 -2.12
CA SER A 51 1.51 -12.76 -0.97
C SER A 51 2.73 -13.63 -1.27
N THR A 52 2.60 -14.65 -2.12
CA THR A 52 3.71 -15.48 -2.60
C THR A 52 4.66 -14.66 -3.46
N MET A 53 4.13 -13.87 -4.40
CA MET A 53 4.93 -12.95 -5.21
C MET A 53 5.70 -11.93 -4.36
N LEU A 54 5.02 -11.30 -3.40
CA LEU A 54 5.67 -10.31 -2.52
C LEU A 54 6.73 -10.96 -1.62
N ARG A 55 6.52 -12.20 -1.17
CA ARG A 55 7.52 -12.99 -0.44
C ARG A 55 8.73 -13.31 -1.32
N ALA A 56 8.51 -13.71 -2.57
CA ALA A 56 9.58 -13.95 -3.53
C ALA A 56 10.42 -12.69 -3.75
N PHE A 57 9.78 -11.53 -3.96
CA PHE A 57 10.48 -10.25 -4.06
C PHE A 57 11.30 -9.95 -2.80
N HIS A 58 10.71 -10.11 -1.62
CA HIS A 58 11.42 -9.89 -0.38
C HIS A 58 12.63 -10.81 -0.22
N ARG A 59 12.46 -12.11 -0.48
CA ARG A 59 13.51 -13.12 -0.40
C ARG A 59 14.67 -12.76 -1.33
N LEU A 60 14.39 -12.55 -2.62
CA LEU A 60 15.40 -12.18 -3.62
C LEU A 60 16.12 -10.89 -3.24
N ALA A 61 15.39 -9.88 -2.75
CA ALA A 61 15.99 -8.63 -2.27
C ALA A 61 16.91 -8.83 -1.06
N SER A 62 16.51 -9.68 -0.11
CA SER A 62 17.33 -10.00 1.07
C SER A 62 18.59 -10.79 0.72
N GLU A 63 18.57 -11.51 -0.40
CA GLU A 63 19.72 -12.24 -0.95
C GLU A 63 20.62 -11.34 -1.83
N GLY A 64 20.23 -10.09 -2.09
CA GLY A 64 21.05 -9.10 -2.80
C GLY A 64 20.59 -8.76 -4.23
N ALA A 65 19.46 -9.28 -4.71
CA ALA A 65 18.87 -8.80 -5.97
C ALA A 65 18.36 -7.36 -5.81
N ASP A 66 18.46 -6.53 -6.86
CA ASP A 66 17.90 -5.17 -6.87
C ASP A 66 16.38 -5.18 -7.13
N ILE A 67 15.64 -5.89 -6.27
CA ILE A 67 14.19 -6.01 -6.33
C ILE A 67 13.60 -5.23 -5.16
N LYS A 68 13.01 -4.09 -5.45
CA LYS A 68 12.40 -3.22 -4.43
C LYS A 68 10.96 -2.92 -4.80
N LEU A 69 10.05 -3.01 -3.83
CA LEU A 69 8.66 -2.62 -4.02
C LEU A 69 8.54 -1.14 -4.42
N SER A 70 9.46 -0.29 -3.97
CA SER A 70 9.56 1.12 -4.38
C SER A 70 9.87 1.31 -5.86
N GLY A 71 10.40 0.28 -6.55
CA GLY A 71 10.58 0.28 -8.00
C GLY A 71 9.27 0.12 -8.78
N MET A 72 8.17 -0.29 -8.13
CA MET A 72 6.86 -0.34 -8.75
C MET A 72 6.23 1.07 -8.81
N GLY A 73 5.70 1.47 -9.96
CA GLY A 73 5.03 2.75 -10.13
C GLY A 73 3.81 2.94 -9.22
N ALA A 74 3.45 4.20 -8.94
CA ALA A 74 2.28 4.57 -8.13
C ALA A 74 0.99 3.92 -8.67
N ASP A 75 0.75 4.08 -9.97
CA ASP A 75 -0.44 3.57 -10.64
C ASP A 75 -0.48 2.03 -10.69
N THR A 76 0.66 1.39 -10.97
CA THR A 76 0.77 -0.08 -10.96
C THR A 76 0.42 -0.65 -9.58
N PHE A 77 1.02 -0.09 -8.53
CA PHE A 77 0.74 -0.50 -7.16
C PHE A 77 -0.72 -0.29 -6.79
N ALA A 78 -1.26 0.90 -7.08
CA ALA A 78 -2.65 1.22 -6.79
C ALA A 78 -3.63 0.29 -7.52
N LYS A 79 -3.33 -0.05 -8.78
CA LYS A 79 -4.11 -0.98 -9.60
C LYS A 79 -4.09 -2.41 -9.04
N LEU A 80 -2.96 -2.86 -8.51
CA LEU A 80 -2.86 -4.16 -7.84
C LEU A 80 -3.71 -4.17 -6.57
N ILE A 81 -3.60 -3.15 -5.72
CA ILE A 81 -4.39 -3.05 -4.50
C ILE A 81 -5.90 -2.94 -4.81
N SER A 82 -6.29 -2.16 -5.83
CA SER A 82 -7.70 -1.98 -6.21
C SER A 82 -8.32 -3.23 -6.83
N SER A 83 -7.52 -4.02 -7.53
CA SER A 83 -7.99 -5.26 -8.17
C SER A 83 -7.95 -6.47 -7.25
N ALA A 84 -7.21 -6.40 -6.13
CA ALA A 84 -7.08 -7.48 -5.16
C ALA A 84 -8.38 -7.70 -4.36
N SER A 85 -8.73 -8.97 -4.14
CA SER A 85 -9.85 -9.33 -3.28
C SER A 85 -9.53 -9.04 -1.81
N THR A 86 -10.58 -8.94 -0.98
CA THR A 86 -10.43 -8.77 0.47
C THR A 86 -9.57 -9.89 1.07
N GLU A 87 -9.75 -11.12 0.61
CA GLU A 87 -9.05 -12.31 1.08
C GLU A 87 -7.57 -12.32 0.67
N GLN A 88 -7.25 -11.76 -0.50
CA GLN A 88 -5.86 -11.55 -0.95
C GLN A 88 -5.17 -10.47 -0.12
N VAL A 89 -5.84 -9.33 0.12
CA VAL A 89 -5.26 -8.30 0.99
C VAL A 89 -5.07 -8.85 2.41
N GLN A 90 -6.05 -9.57 2.94
CA GLN A 90 -5.92 -10.24 4.24
C GLN A 90 -4.77 -11.25 4.28
N SER A 91 -4.53 -12.03 3.22
CA SER A 91 -3.41 -13.00 3.18
C SER A 91 -2.04 -12.32 3.24
N ILE A 92 -1.94 -11.08 2.75
CA ILE A 92 -0.76 -10.23 2.92
C ILE A 92 -0.70 -9.67 4.35
N MET A 93 -1.81 -9.16 4.90
CA MET A 93 -1.84 -8.49 6.21
C MET A 93 -1.62 -9.42 7.42
N VAL A 94 -1.76 -10.74 7.26
CA VAL A 94 -1.48 -11.74 8.32
C VAL A 94 0.00 -12.12 8.39
N ASP A 95 0.79 -11.82 7.35
CA ASP A 95 2.25 -11.98 7.39
C ASP A 95 2.85 -10.68 7.97
N PRO A 96 3.53 -10.71 9.13
CA PRO A 96 4.05 -9.51 9.78
C PRO A 96 5.05 -8.73 8.91
N ASP A 97 5.92 -9.41 8.17
CA ASP A 97 6.97 -8.79 7.36
C ASP A 97 6.37 -8.14 6.12
N LEU A 98 5.47 -8.85 5.42
CA LEU A 98 4.76 -8.29 4.27
C LEU A 98 3.86 -7.12 4.69
N ARG A 99 3.14 -7.26 5.79
CA ARG A 99 2.29 -6.22 6.35
C ARG A 99 3.09 -4.95 6.61
N ALA A 100 4.21 -5.04 7.33
CA ALA A 100 5.05 -3.89 7.64
C ALA A 100 5.54 -3.19 6.37
N ARG A 101 6.06 -3.95 5.41
CA ARG A 101 6.59 -3.44 4.13
C ARG A 101 5.53 -2.73 3.28
N ILE A 102 4.34 -3.32 3.17
CA ILE A 102 3.25 -2.74 2.36
C ILE A 102 2.74 -1.44 2.99
N LEU A 103 2.59 -1.43 4.32
CA LEU A 103 2.14 -0.23 5.02
C LEU A 103 3.20 0.88 4.96
N ASP A 104 4.48 0.56 5.16
CA ASP A 104 5.59 1.52 4.99
C ASP A 104 5.60 2.13 3.60
N GLU A 105 5.48 1.29 2.57
CA GLU A 105 5.52 1.76 1.19
C GLU A 105 4.33 2.68 0.88
N VAL A 106 3.14 2.36 1.41
CA VAL A 106 1.96 3.21 1.29
C VAL A 106 2.19 4.58 1.94
N PHE A 107 2.64 4.62 3.19
CA PHE A 107 2.86 5.90 3.87
C PHE A 107 3.97 6.71 3.20
N ARG A 108 5.05 6.05 2.76
CA ARG A 108 6.11 6.68 1.96
C ARG A 108 5.51 7.35 0.71
N ARG A 109 4.60 6.68 -0.02
CA ARG A 109 3.93 7.26 -1.19
C ARG A 109 2.96 8.39 -0.83
N MET A 110 2.29 8.35 0.31
CA MET A 110 1.42 9.45 0.73
C MET A 110 2.16 10.79 0.75
N SER A 111 3.44 10.81 1.15
CA SER A 111 4.25 12.04 1.11
C SER A 111 4.52 12.59 -0.29
N THR A 112 4.49 11.75 -1.33
CA THR A 112 4.76 12.15 -2.71
C THR A 112 3.51 12.54 -3.49
N HIS A 113 2.32 12.32 -2.94
CA HIS A 113 1.04 12.56 -3.60
C HIS A 113 0.25 13.71 -2.96
N LEU A 114 0.91 14.67 -2.33
CA LEU A 114 0.22 15.84 -1.75
C LEU A 114 -0.22 16.81 -2.85
N ARG A 115 -1.47 17.28 -2.73
CA ARG A 115 -1.99 18.41 -3.50
C ARG A 115 -1.41 19.71 -2.96
N GLN A 116 -0.39 20.22 -3.63
CA GLN A 116 0.39 21.38 -3.17
C GLN A 116 -0.49 22.60 -2.87
N GLU A 117 -1.52 22.84 -3.68
CA GLU A 117 -2.48 23.93 -3.47
C GLU A 117 -3.33 23.79 -2.19
N ARG A 118 -3.40 22.58 -1.62
CA ARG A 118 -4.11 22.28 -0.38
C ARG A 118 -3.21 22.27 0.85
N VAL A 119 -1.91 22.04 0.68
CA VAL A 119 -0.98 21.79 1.80
C VAL A 119 0.09 22.86 2.02
N ARG A 120 0.25 23.82 1.10
CA ARG A 120 1.29 24.85 1.19
C ARG A 120 1.25 25.62 2.52
N ASP A 121 0.06 26.02 2.94
CA ASP A 121 -0.16 26.85 4.13
C ASP A 121 -0.77 26.04 5.30
N LEU A 122 -0.75 24.70 5.19
CA LEU A 122 -1.30 23.79 6.19
C LEU A 122 -0.22 23.32 7.16
N HIS A 123 -0.51 23.43 8.46
CA HIS A 123 0.20 22.70 9.51
C HIS A 123 -0.77 21.71 10.17
N ALA A 124 -0.51 20.41 10.05
CA ALA A 124 -1.34 19.37 10.65
C ALA A 124 -0.56 18.08 10.93
N VAL A 125 -0.73 17.57 12.15
CA VAL A 125 -0.26 16.24 12.56
C VAL A 125 -1.45 15.28 12.54
N ILE A 126 -1.31 14.17 11.81
CA ILE A 126 -2.29 13.08 11.78
C ILE A 126 -1.66 11.82 12.38
N HIS A 127 -2.35 11.23 13.35
CA HIS A 127 -1.99 9.91 13.90
C HIS A 127 -2.84 8.82 13.26
N TRP A 128 -2.20 7.76 12.79
CA TRP A 128 -2.83 6.60 12.15
C TRP A 128 -2.66 5.36 13.02
N ARG A 129 -3.76 4.74 13.43
CA ARG A 129 -3.76 3.47 14.18
C ARG A 129 -4.40 2.38 13.32
N LEU A 130 -3.59 1.45 12.83
CA LEU A 130 -4.08 0.32 12.04
C LEU A 130 -4.23 -0.90 12.94
N THR A 131 -5.44 -1.45 13.06
CA THR A 131 -5.74 -2.55 13.99
C THR A 131 -5.00 -3.84 13.64
N GLY A 132 -4.69 -4.65 14.67
CA GLY A 132 -4.02 -5.94 14.53
C GLY A 132 -2.52 -5.83 14.26
N GLY A 133 -1.91 -4.70 14.60
CA GLY A 133 -0.46 -4.52 14.55
C GLY A 133 0.23 -4.92 15.85
N ALA A 134 1.56 -4.97 15.83
CA ALA A 134 2.38 -5.42 16.97
C ALA A 134 2.70 -4.32 17.99
N GLY A 135 2.36 -3.06 17.70
CA GLY A 135 2.61 -1.93 18.61
C GLY A 135 1.64 -1.85 19.79
N GLU A 136 1.88 -0.90 20.67
CA GLU A 136 1.07 -0.64 21.87
C GLU A 136 -0.43 -0.57 21.53
N GLY A 137 -1.25 -1.32 22.27
CA GLY A 137 -2.70 -1.40 22.05
C GLY A 137 -3.13 -2.24 20.86
N GLY A 138 -2.21 -3.00 20.24
CA GLY A 138 -2.51 -3.86 19.09
C GLY A 138 -2.62 -3.09 17.78
N TYR A 139 -1.85 -2.01 17.62
CA TYR A 139 -1.89 -1.14 16.45
C TYR A 139 -0.54 -1.05 15.74
N ASP A 140 -0.55 -1.00 14.40
CA ASP A 140 0.54 -0.33 13.69
C ASP A 140 0.30 1.17 13.78
N ARG A 141 1.37 1.91 14.06
CA ARG A 141 1.32 3.34 14.30
C ARG A 141 2.13 4.06 13.25
N TYR A 142 1.52 5.12 12.73
CA TYR A 142 2.18 6.09 11.86
C TYR A 142 1.72 7.48 12.26
N GLU A 143 2.61 8.45 12.11
CA GLU A 143 2.33 9.87 12.20
C GLU A 143 2.67 10.49 10.85
N THR A 144 1.76 11.28 10.29
CA THR A 144 2.05 12.12 9.14
C THR A 144 1.98 13.57 9.57
N VAL A 145 3.10 14.28 9.43
CA VAL A 145 3.22 15.70 9.73
C VAL A 145 3.22 16.46 8.42
N ILE A 146 2.16 17.21 8.16
CA ILE A 146 2.05 18.08 6.99
C ILE A 146 2.41 19.50 7.42
N GLU A 147 3.45 20.05 6.83
CA GLU A 147 3.93 21.41 7.10
C GLU A 147 4.68 21.96 5.88
N ASN A 148 4.45 23.24 5.54
CA ASN A 148 5.14 23.95 4.47
C ASN A 148 5.09 23.21 3.11
N GLY A 149 3.95 22.60 2.77
CA GLY A 149 3.79 21.82 1.54
C GLY A 149 4.46 20.45 1.53
N THR A 150 5.09 20.04 2.63
CA THR A 150 5.75 18.74 2.79
C THR A 150 4.95 17.81 3.71
N CYS A 151 5.17 16.51 3.59
CA CYS A 151 4.62 15.50 4.50
C CYS A 151 5.74 14.57 4.93
N VAL A 152 6.00 14.54 6.24
CA VAL A 152 6.95 13.62 6.85
C VAL A 152 6.19 12.50 7.55
N VAL A 153 6.66 11.26 7.38
CA VAL A 153 6.08 10.08 8.01
C VAL A 153 6.99 9.61 9.13
N ASN A 154 6.44 9.43 10.32
CA ASN A 154 7.13 8.83 11.48
C ASN A 154 6.41 7.55 11.91
N ARG A 155 7.16 6.60 12.48
CA ARG A 155 6.57 5.40 13.14
C ARG A 155 6.11 5.69 14.57
N GLU A 156 6.67 6.72 15.18
CA GLU A 156 6.32 7.16 16.54
C GLU A 156 5.35 8.34 16.49
N MET A 157 4.35 8.30 17.37
CA MET A 157 3.32 9.34 17.52
C MET A 157 3.78 10.34 18.58
N THR A 158 4.68 11.23 18.22
CA THR A 158 5.38 12.10 19.19
C THR A 158 4.76 13.48 19.30
N GLN A 159 4.14 13.98 18.22
CA GLN A 159 3.57 15.32 18.18
C GLN A 159 2.08 15.32 18.55
N GLN A 160 1.56 16.48 18.96
CA GLN A 160 0.14 16.61 19.27
C GLN A 160 -0.70 16.50 17.99
N ALA A 161 -1.44 15.41 17.85
CA ALA A 161 -2.29 15.18 16.70
C ALA A 161 -3.48 16.15 16.65
N LYS A 162 -3.70 16.73 15.48
CA LYS A 162 -4.97 17.38 15.13
C LYS A 162 -6.10 16.36 15.01
N VAL A 163 -5.77 15.17 14.50
CA VAL A 163 -6.70 14.06 14.40
C VAL A 163 -6.00 12.71 14.52
N THR A 164 -6.67 11.75 15.17
CA THR A 164 -6.30 10.34 15.14
C THR A 164 -7.33 9.55 14.33
N ILE A 165 -6.87 8.83 13.31
CA ILE A 165 -7.67 7.94 12.46
C ILE A 165 -7.36 6.50 12.84
N THR A 166 -8.39 5.70 13.15
CA THR A 166 -8.25 4.27 13.50
C THR A 166 -9.12 3.42 12.59
N LEU A 167 -8.54 2.41 11.94
CA LEU A 167 -9.23 1.51 11.01
C LEU A 167 -8.41 0.23 10.78
N SER A 168 -8.96 -0.75 10.07
CA SER A 168 -8.20 -1.93 9.67
C SER A 168 -7.22 -1.60 8.52
N PRO A 169 -6.07 -2.29 8.40
CA PRO A 169 -5.17 -2.08 7.26
C PRO A 169 -5.85 -2.41 5.91
N VAL A 170 -6.79 -3.36 5.89
CA VAL A 170 -7.57 -3.69 4.69
C VAL A 170 -8.44 -2.51 4.26
N ASP A 171 -9.17 -1.90 5.19
CA ASP A 171 -10.00 -0.73 4.90
C ASP A 171 -9.14 0.48 4.54
N PHE A 172 -7.97 0.63 5.17
CA PHE A 172 -6.99 1.66 4.83
C PHE A 172 -6.49 1.52 3.38
N LEU A 173 -6.05 0.32 2.98
CA LEU A 173 -5.60 0.05 1.61
C LEU A 173 -6.73 0.28 0.58
N LYS A 174 -7.97 -0.04 0.92
CA LYS A 174 -9.13 0.29 0.08
C LYS A 174 -9.39 1.78 -0.01
N LEU A 175 -9.23 2.53 1.08
CA LEU A 175 -9.41 3.99 1.06
C LEU A 175 -8.39 4.70 0.18
N ILE A 176 -7.10 4.43 0.37
CA ILE A 176 -6.03 5.09 -0.40
C ILE A 176 -6.04 4.72 -1.88
N SER A 177 -6.63 3.58 -2.24
CA SER A 177 -6.80 3.15 -3.63
C SER A 177 -8.16 3.57 -4.20
N ASN A 178 -8.93 4.38 -3.47
CA ASN A 178 -10.25 4.88 -3.85
C ASN A 178 -11.32 3.77 -4.08
N ASN A 179 -11.20 2.64 -3.37
CA ASN A 179 -12.14 1.50 -3.40
C ASN A 179 -13.00 1.36 -2.13
N ALA A 180 -12.95 2.36 -1.24
CA ALA A 180 -13.86 2.48 -0.11
C ALA A 180 -14.23 3.94 0.12
N SER A 181 -15.36 4.16 0.79
CA SER A 181 -15.83 5.48 1.18
C SER A 181 -15.57 5.72 2.67
N ALA A 182 -14.79 6.76 2.99
CA ALA A 182 -14.49 7.12 4.38
C ALA A 182 -15.76 7.45 5.19
N PRO A 183 -16.75 8.22 4.66
CA PRO A 183 -18.04 8.39 5.33
C PRO A 183 -18.76 7.07 5.64
N VAL A 184 -18.78 6.12 4.71
CA VAL A 184 -19.42 4.81 4.92
C VAL A 184 -18.69 4.00 5.99
N LEU A 185 -17.36 3.97 5.95
CA LEU A 185 -16.57 3.28 6.98
C LEU A 185 -16.74 3.92 8.36
N PHE A 186 -16.88 5.24 8.42
CA PHE A 186 -17.15 5.96 9.67
C PHE A 186 -18.54 5.62 10.22
N MET A 187 -19.58 5.73 9.40
CA MET A 187 -20.96 5.38 9.77
C MET A 187 -21.11 3.93 10.22
N THR A 188 -20.33 3.01 9.63
CA THR A 188 -20.32 1.58 10.00
C THR A 188 -19.38 1.25 11.16
N GLY A 189 -18.69 2.24 11.73
CA GLY A 189 -17.78 2.08 12.88
C GLY A 189 -16.45 1.40 12.55
N LYS A 190 -16.15 1.14 11.27
CA LYS A 190 -14.88 0.55 10.79
C LYS A 190 -13.75 1.56 10.71
N LEU A 191 -14.09 2.84 10.52
CA LEU A 191 -13.19 3.98 10.66
C LEU A 191 -13.64 4.78 11.88
N LYS A 192 -12.72 5.04 12.80
CA LYS A 192 -12.94 5.90 13.97
C LYS A 192 -12.07 7.13 13.86
N VAL A 193 -12.64 8.27 14.22
CA VAL A 193 -11.96 9.56 14.24
C VAL A 193 -11.99 10.11 15.66
N ARG A 194 -10.86 10.62 16.13
CA ARG A 194 -10.75 11.39 17.38
C ARG A 194 -10.04 12.70 17.08
N GLY A 195 -10.55 13.82 17.62
CA GLY A 195 -9.99 15.16 17.40
C GLY A 195 -10.88 15.99 16.46
N ASP A 196 -10.25 16.75 15.57
CA ASP A 196 -10.95 17.65 14.64
C ASP A 196 -11.66 16.87 13.51
N LEU A 197 -12.97 16.68 13.65
CA LEU A 197 -13.82 16.00 12.66
C LEU A 197 -13.93 16.77 11.33
N ALA A 198 -13.91 18.11 11.37
CA ALA A 198 -14.01 18.92 10.16
C ALA A 198 -12.75 18.77 9.31
N PHE A 199 -11.58 18.77 9.94
CA PHE A 199 -10.32 18.43 9.27
C PHE A 199 -10.32 17.00 8.73
N ALA A 200 -10.78 16.03 9.53
CA ALA A 200 -10.87 14.62 9.11
C ALA A 200 -11.71 14.42 7.84
N ALA A 201 -12.85 15.14 7.73
CA ALA A 201 -13.73 15.07 6.58
C ALA A 201 -13.04 15.55 5.27
N GLY A 202 -12.08 16.48 5.37
CA GLY A 202 -11.31 16.99 4.24
C GLY A 202 -9.99 16.24 3.95
N LEU A 203 -9.57 15.32 4.82
CA LEU A 203 -8.23 14.73 4.81
C LEU A 203 -7.87 14.03 3.49
N ALA A 204 -8.81 13.24 2.93
CA ALA A 204 -8.57 12.55 1.65
C ALA A 204 -8.34 13.55 0.49
N GLY A 205 -8.92 14.75 0.58
CA GLY A 205 -8.76 15.81 -0.42
C GLY A 205 -7.40 16.50 -0.39
N LEU A 206 -6.52 16.17 0.56
CA LEU A 206 -5.13 16.62 0.59
C LEU A 206 -4.22 15.82 -0.34
N PHE A 207 -4.69 14.65 -0.83
CA PHE A 207 -3.89 13.71 -1.60
C PHE A 207 -4.45 13.51 -3.01
N ASP A 208 -3.54 13.33 -3.98
CA ASP A 208 -3.83 12.81 -5.30
C ASP A 208 -3.92 11.29 -5.24
N LEU A 209 -5.11 10.80 -4.87
CA LEU A 209 -5.38 9.37 -4.88
C LEU A 209 -5.35 8.85 -6.33
N PRO A 210 -4.75 7.67 -6.56
CA PRO A 210 -4.75 7.02 -7.86
C PRO A 210 -6.17 6.89 -8.41
N ARG A 211 -6.31 7.16 -9.71
CA ARG A 211 -7.56 6.91 -10.44
C ARG A 211 -7.44 5.52 -11.08
N ALA A 212 -8.35 4.62 -10.72
CA ALA A 212 -8.44 3.29 -11.31
C ALA A 212 -9.05 3.34 -12.72
#